data_AF-A0A2G2HAL3-F1
#
_entry.id   AF-A0A2G2HAL3-F1
#
_cell.length_a   1.000
_cell.length_b   1.000
_cell.length_c   1.000
_cell.angle_alpha   90.00
_cell.angle_beta   90.00
_cell.angle_gamma   90.00
#
_symmetry.space_group_name_H-M   'P 1'
#
loop_
_entity.id
_entity.type
_entity.pdbx_description
1 polymer ?
#
loop_
_entity_poly.entity_id
_entity_poly.type
_entity_poly.pdbx_seq_one_letter_code
_entity_poly.pdbx_strand_id
1 'polypeptide(L)'
;MFKKITLAIAALVVLYSCQNEDELINQFNTSEPTSLFEFSVSTQDVTGLFSRNTDTACSSTDLIAGQNYDAGRVDVEIVNEDGVEYVYITYITEGDWILKLTHLYAGDRDGIPETKKGNPKPGVFEKRVDYSANVISDFEIEYKILADAFEDCFYIAAHAEVEKVDGSQSETAWG
;
A
#
# COMPACT_ATOMS: atom_id res chain seq x y z
N MET A 1 -22.55 76.10 29.54
CA MET A 1 -23.55 75.49 28.63
C MET A 1 -23.08 74.06 28.38
N PHE A 2 -23.59 73.11 29.16
CA PHE A 2 -23.09 71.74 29.25
C PHE A 2 -24.03 70.74 28.55
N LYS A 3 -23.39 69.72 27.98
CA LYS A 3 -23.85 68.35 27.67
C LYS A 3 -24.97 68.17 26.64
N LYS A 4 -24.60 67.57 25.51
CA LYS A 4 -25.44 66.63 24.78
C LYS A 4 -24.86 65.22 24.92
N ILE A 5 -25.68 64.37 25.51
CA ILE A 5 -25.65 62.91 25.58
C ILE A 5 -25.97 62.43 24.13
N THR A 6 -25.42 61.40 23.51
CA THR A 6 -25.55 59.95 23.75
C THR A 6 -24.99 59.26 22.49
N LEU A 7 -24.30 58.12 22.60
CA LEU A 7 -24.68 56.82 22.01
C LEU A 7 -23.47 55.89 22.07
N ALA A 8 -23.57 54.85 22.89
CA ALA A 8 -22.63 53.74 22.93
C ALA A 8 -22.89 52.79 21.76
N ILE A 9 -21.85 52.43 21.01
CA ILE A 9 -21.85 51.29 20.10
C ILE A 9 -20.72 50.38 20.57
N ALA A 10 -21.07 49.38 21.37
CA ALA A 10 -20.19 48.26 21.66
C ALA A 10 -20.22 47.33 20.44
N ALA A 11 -19.19 47.41 19.60
CA ALA A 11 -18.98 46.44 18.53
C ALA A 11 -18.35 45.18 19.15
N LEU A 12 -19.17 44.16 19.38
CA LEU A 12 -18.72 42.83 19.76
C LEU A 12 -18.23 42.12 18.48
N VAL A 13 -16.93 42.24 18.19
CA VAL A 13 -16.29 41.48 17.11
C VAL A 13 -16.00 40.08 17.66
N VAL A 14 -16.84 39.11 17.32
CA VAL A 14 -16.52 37.69 17.49
C VAL A 14 -15.65 37.28 16.30
N LEU A 15 -14.33 37.37 16.45
CA LEU A 15 -13.41 36.69 15.54
C LEU A 15 -13.38 35.22 15.95
N TYR A 16 -13.89 34.36 15.07
CA TYR A 16 -13.76 32.91 15.12
C TYR A 16 -12.28 32.55 15.24
N SER A 17 -11.91 31.87 16.33
CA SER A 17 -10.65 31.12 16.42
C SER A 17 -10.85 29.79 15.73
N CYS A 18 -10.19 29.58 14.59
CA CYS A 18 -9.80 28.24 14.13
C CYS A 18 -8.31 28.12 14.43
N GLN A 19 -7.98 27.49 15.56
CA GLN A 19 -6.66 26.92 15.80
C GLN A 19 -6.49 25.76 14.81
N ASN A 20 -5.63 25.93 13.81
CA ASN A 20 -4.93 24.78 13.24
C ASN A 20 -3.57 24.78 13.94
N GLU A 21 -3.40 23.88 14.90
CA GLU A 21 -2.13 23.68 15.59
C GLU A 21 -1.35 22.56 14.92
N ASP A 22 -0.09 22.91 14.68
CA ASP A 22 1.11 22.08 14.77
C ASP A 22 1.44 21.16 13.60
N GLU A 23 2.12 21.78 12.64
CA GLU A 23 3.34 21.24 12.04
C GLU A 23 4.31 20.75 13.14
N LEU A 24 4.31 19.45 13.41
CA LEU A 24 5.44 18.78 14.05
C LEU A 24 6.41 18.30 12.97
N ILE A 25 7.30 19.20 12.58
CA ILE A 25 8.60 18.85 12.02
C ILE A 25 9.39 18.20 13.16
N ASN A 26 9.64 16.89 13.08
CA ASN A 26 10.68 16.27 13.87
C ASN A 26 11.60 15.43 13.00
N GLN A 27 12.87 15.79 13.10
CA GLN A 27 14.02 15.23 12.43
C GLN A 27 14.12 13.72 12.61
N PHE A 28 14.21 12.99 11.50
CA PHE A 28 14.96 11.74 11.47
C PHE A 28 16.07 11.87 10.41
N ASN A 29 17.24 12.29 10.90
CA ASN A 29 18.49 12.10 10.19
C ASN A 29 18.93 10.64 10.41
N THR A 30 18.59 9.77 9.47
CA THR A 30 19.38 8.57 9.18
C THR A 30 19.42 8.41 7.67
N SER A 31 20.61 8.62 7.13
CA SER A 31 20.95 8.43 5.72
C SER A 31 20.90 6.96 5.34
N GLU A 32 19.88 6.55 4.61
CA GLU A 32 19.88 5.38 3.72
C GLU A 32 19.25 5.84 2.39
N PRO A 33 19.83 5.51 1.22
CA PRO A 33 19.42 6.08 -0.06
C PRO A 33 18.23 5.30 -0.61
N THR A 34 17.02 5.59 -0.15
CA THR A 34 15.82 5.00 -0.77
C THR A 34 15.35 5.91 -1.90
N SER A 35 15.65 5.49 -3.12
CA SER A 35 15.08 6.00 -4.36
C SER A 35 13.56 6.14 -4.21
N LEU A 36 13.09 7.38 -4.14
CA LEU A 36 11.67 7.73 -4.06
C LEU A 36 11.01 7.43 -5.41
N PHE A 37 10.61 6.18 -5.63
CA PHE A 37 9.54 5.91 -6.58
C PHE A 37 8.22 6.25 -5.88
N GLU A 38 7.48 7.20 -6.44
CA GLU A 38 6.15 7.56 -5.95
C GLU A 38 5.21 6.38 -6.23
N PHE A 39 4.74 5.71 -5.18
CA PHE A 39 3.72 4.67 -5.25
C PHE A 39 2.57 5.05 -4.32
N SER A 40 1.36 4.69 -4.70
CA SER A 40 0.20 4.79 -3.82
C SER A 40 -0.27 3.39 -3.43
N VAL A 41 -0.64 3.23 -2.16
CA VAL A 41 -1.26 2.02 -1.64
C VAL A 41 -2.70 2.32 -1.28
N SER A 42 -3.61 1.45 -1.73
CA SER A 42 -5.04 1.52 -1.46
C SER A 42 -5.52 0.23 -0.82
N THR A 43 -6.49 0.32 0.10
CA THR A 43 -7.29 -0.83 0.56
C THR A 43 -8.71 -0.68 0.05
N GLN A 44 -9.29 -1.77 -0.44
CA GLN A 44 -10.67 -1.83 -0.88
C GLN A 44 -11.44 -2.77 0.06
N ASP A 45 -12.56 -2.29 0.63
CA ASP A 45 -13.55 -3.16 1.25
C ASP A 45 -14.39 -3.76 0.10
N VAL A 46 -14.23 -5.06 -0.16
CA VAL A 46 -14.85 -5.73 -1.33
C VAL A 46 -16.34 -6.01 -1.16
N THR A 47 -17.05 -5.30 -0.28
CA THR A 47 -18.52 -5.22 -0.28
C THR A 47 -19.05 -4.54 -1.58
N GLY A 48 -18.82 -5.19 -2.71
CA GLY A 48 -19.09 -4.71 -4.07
C GLY A 48 -18.06 -5.10 -5.14
N LEU A 49 -16.89 -5.63 -4.74
CA LEU A 49 -15.75 -5.90 -5.64
C LEU A 49 -15.30 -7.37 -5.67
N PHE A 50 -16.17 -8.33 -5.31
CA PHE A 50 -15.97 -9.78 -5.53
C PHE A 50 -15.76 -10.19 -7.01
N SER A 51 -15.49 -9.24 -7.89
CA SER A 51 -15.28 -9.40 -9.31
C SER A 51 -14.22 -8.40 -9.82
N ARG A 52 -13.06 -8.27 -9.16
CA ARG A 52 -11.88 -7.86 -9.95
C ARG A 52 -11.67 -8.98 -10.96
N ASN A 53 -12.01 -8.70 -12.21
CA ASN A 53 -12.01 -9.70 -13.25
C ASN A 53 -10.56 -10.07 -13.55
N THR A 54 -10.19 -11.33 -13.32
CA THR A 54 -8.85 -11.82 -13.68
C THR A 54 -8.57 -11.72 -15.18
N ASP A 55 -9.58 -11.50 -16.03
CA ASP A 55 -9.41 -11.28 -17.47
C ASP A 55 -8.60 -10.01 -17.80
N THR A 56 -8.50 -9.03 -16.90
CA THR A 56 -7.67 -7.83 -17.10
C THR A 56 -6.23 -8.02 -16.63
N ALA A 57 -5.98 -9.00 -15.76
CA ALA A 57 -4.65 -9.31 -15.28
C ALA A 57 -3.80 -9.90 -16.40
N CYS A 58 -2.63 -9.31 -16.64
CA CYS A 58 -1.65 -9.87 -17.56
C CYS A 58 -0.88 -11.04 -16.92
N SER A 59 -0.84 -11.11 -15.58
CA SER A 59 -0.31 -12.23 -14.81
C SER A 59 -1.08 -12.37 -13.50
N SER A 60 -1.25 -13.61 -13.05
CA SER A 60 -1.85 -13.95 -11.76
C SER A 60 -1.08 -15.12 -11.14
N THR A 61 -0.72 -15.00 -9.87
CA THR A 61 0.02 -16.04 -9.13
C THR A 61 -0.61 -16.26 -7.76
N ASP A 62 -0.75 -17.51 -7.36
CA ASP A 62 -1.29 -17.89 -6.04
C ASP A 62 -0.39 -17.33 -4.90
N LEU A 63 -1.05 -16.80 -3.87
CA LEU A 63 -0.41 -16.33 -2.64
C LEU A 63 -0.47 -17.45 -1.61
N ILE A 64 0.62 -18.22 -1.51
CA ILE A 64 0.64 -19.45 -0.71
C ILE A 64 1.12 -19.18 0.71
N ALA A 65 0.21 -19.27 1.69
CA ALA A 65 0.49 -19.15 3.11
C ALA A 65 1.09 -20.43 3.71
N GLY A 66 2.15 -20.27 4.50
CA GLY A 66 2.78 -21.37 5.22
C GLY A 66 3.26 -22.52 4.33
N GLN A 67 3.46 -22.26 3.03
CA GLN A 67 3.77 -23.24 1.96
C GLN A 67 2.66 -24.26 1.65
N ASN A 68 1.48 -24.17 2.27
CA ASN A 68 0.47 -25.23 2.21
C ASN A 68 -0.97 -24.73 1.98
N TYR A 69 -1.24 -23.46 2.24
CA TYR A 69 -2.58 -22.91 2.22
C TYR A 69 -2.69 -21.87 1.13
N ASP A 70 -3.72 -21.98 0.33
CA ASP A 70 -4.12 -20.90 -0.57
C ASP A 70 -4.70 -19.77 0.29
N ALA A 71 -4.01 -18.63 0.32
CA ALA A 71 -4.47 -17.43 1.02
C ALA A 71 -5.04 -16.39 0.06
N GLY A 72 -5.10 -16.71 -1.24
CA GLY A 72 -5.53 -15.82 -2.30
C GLY A 72 -4.49 -15.75 -3.42
N ARG A 73 -4.33 -14.57 -4.03
CA ARG A 73 -3.46 -14.40 -5.19
C ARG A 73 -2.91 -12.98 -5.31
N VAL A 74 -1.97 -12.82 -6.24
CA VAL A 74 -1.42 -11.54 -6.66
C VAL A 74 -1.69 -11.36 -8.15
N ASP A 75 -2.47 -10.33 -8.48
CA ASP A 75 -2.79 -9.96 -9.86
C ASP A 75 -1.91 -8.79 -10.31
N VAL A 76 -1.46 -8.83 -11.56
CA VAL A 76 -0.66 -7.78 -12.20
C VAL A 76 -1.41 -7.25 -13.41
N GLU A 77 -1.60 -5.94 -13.47
CA GLU A 77 -2.30 -5.26 -14.55
C GLU A 77 -1.47 -4.08 -15.07
N ILE A 78 -1.52 -3.83 -16.38
CA ILE A 78 -0.95 -2.63 -17.00
C ILE A 78 -2.10 -1.80 -17.52
N VAL A 79 -2.28 -0.61 -16.98
CA VAL A 79 -3.42 0.27 -17.26
C VAL A 79 -2.91 1.61 -17.77
N ASN A 80 -3.48 2.07 -18.89
CA ASN A 80 -3.24 3.42 -19.39
C ASN A 80 -4.28 4.38 -18.81
N GLU A 81 -3.83 5.36 -18.04
CA GLU A 81 -4.64 6.44 -17.50
C GLU A 81 -4.20 7.77 -18.09
N ASP A 82 -5.07 8.38 -18.88
CA ASP A 82 -4.84 9.69 -19.50
C ASP A 82 -3.50 9.78 -20.29
N GLY A 83 -3.10 8.68 -20.92
CA GLY A 83 -1.86 8.59 -21.70
C GLY A 83 -0.62 8.20 -20.91
N VAL A 84 -0.75 7.92 -19.61
CA VAL A 84 0.33 7.43 -18.74
C VAL A 84 0.08 5.97 -18.42
N GLU A 85 1.08 5.11 -18.59
CA GLU A 85 0.99 3.69 -18.25
C GLU A 85 1.39 3.46 -16.79
N TYR A 86 0.57 2.70 -16.08
CA TYR A 86 0.81 2.26 -14.71
C TYR A 86 0.78 0.74 -14.63
N VAL A 87 1.65 0.18 -13.80
CA VAL A 87 1.59 -1.20 -13.35
C VAL A 87 0.88 -1.23 -12.01
N TYR A 88 -0.19 -1.99 -11.96
CA TYR A 88 -0.96 -2.31 -10.78
C TYR A 88 -0.60 -3.69 -10.28
N ILE A 89 -0.24 -3.81 -9.01
CA ILE A 89 0.08 -5.08 -8.36
C ILE A 89 -0.83 -5.22 -7.15
N THR A 90 -1.72 -6.19 -7.21
CA THR A 90 -2.85 -6.29 -6.29
C THR A 90 -2.83 -7.61 -5.54
N TYR A 91 -2.66 -7.53 -4.23
CA TYR A 91 -2.82 -8.66 -3.32
C TYR A 91 -4.30 -8.82 -3.02
N ILE A 92 -4.84 -10.01 -3.26
CA ILE A 92 -6.26 -10.32 -3.03
C ILE A 92 -6.32 -11.57 -2.18
N THR A 93 -6.91 -11.49 -0.99
CA THR A 93 -7.11 -12.66 -0.13
C THR A 93 -8.34 -13.46 -0.50
N GLU A 94 -8.31 -14.75 -0.18
CA GLU A 94 -9.45 -15.65 -0.34
C GLU A 94 -9.86 -16.31 0.98
N GLY A 95 -11.14 -16.66 1.09
CA GLY A 95 -11.66 -17.45 2.19
C GLY A 95 -11.71 -16.67 3.50
N ASP A 96 -11.05 -17.20 4.52
CA ASP A 96 -10.97 -16.60 5.86
C ASP A 96 -9.64 -15.90 6.13
N TRP A 97 -8.81 -15.64 5.11
CA TRP A 97 -7.53 -14.94 5.27
C TRP A 97 -7.66 -13.42 5.11
N ILE A 98 -6.88 -12.68 5.91
CA ILE A 98 -6.73 -11.22 5.85
C ILE A 98 -5.25 -10.86 5.77
N LEU A 99 -4.93 -9.73 5.13
CA LEU A 99 -3.58 -9.18 5.01
C LEU A 99 -3.24 -8.35 6.25
N LYS A 100 -2.03 -8.52 6.78
CA LYS A 100 -1.50 -7.72 7.90
C LYS A 100 -0.34 -6.83 7.47
N LEU A 101 0.50 -7.33 6.59
CA LEU A 101 1.69 -6.65 6.07
C LEU A 101 1.99 -7.20 4.68
N THR A 102 2.42 -6.34 3.77
CA THR A 102 2.88 -6.73 2.43
C THR A 102 4.26 -6.15 2.15
N HIS A 103 5.09 -6.94 1.47
CA HIS A 103 6.40 -6.57 0.94
C HIS A 103 6.43 -6.97 -0.53
N LEU A 104 6.76 -6.01 -1.38
CA LEU A 104 6.74 -6.19 -2.82
C LEU A 104 8.10 -5.83 -3.38
N TYR A 105 8.72 -6.78 -4.09
CA TYR A 105 9.84 -6.54 -4.97
C TYR A 105 9.35 -6.54 -6.42
N ALA A 106 9.72 -5.52 -7.19
CA ALA A 106 9.48 -5.46 -8.62
C ALA A 106 10.74 -4.94 -9.35
N GLY A 107 11.30 -5.74 -10.26
CA GLY A 107 12.55 -5.42 -10.96
C GLY A 107 13.25 -6.66 -11.54
N ASP A 108 14.58 -6.65 -11.61
CA ASP A 108 15.37 -7.72 -12.23
C ASP A 108 15.23 -9.09 -11.55
N ARG A 109 15.49 -10.18 -12.30
CA ARG A 109 15.44 -11.54 -11.74
C ARG A 109 16.43 -11.78 -10.61
N ASP A 110 17.65 -11.28 -10.76
CA ASP A 110 18.70 -11.39 -9.73
C ASP A 110 18.37 -10.55 -8.47
N GLY A 111 17.36 -9.69 -8.63
CA GLY A 111 16.61 -8.97 -7.63
C GLY A 111 15.83 -9.81 -6.63
N ILE A 112 15.26 -10.92 -7.07
CA ILE A 112 14.27 -11.65 -6.29
C ILE A 112 14.89 -12.16 -4.97
N PRO A 113 14.25 -11.91 -3.82
CA PRO A 113 14.72 -12.38 -2.52
C PRO A 113 14.45 -13.88 -2.32
N GLU A 114 14.96 -14.73 -3.22
CA GLU A 114 14.81 -16.18 -3.18
C GLU A 114 16.15 -16.92 -2.95
N THR A 115 16.07 -18.12 -2.38
CA THR A 115 17.15 -19.10 -2.35
C THR A 115 17.32 -19.72 -3.73
N LYS A 116 18.45 -20.41 -3.95
CA LYS A 116 18.69 -21.16 -5.20
C LYS A 116 17.64 -22.23 -5.52
N LYS A 117 16.79 -22.58 -4.55
CA LYS A 117 15.70 -23.56 -4.68
C LYS A 117 14.33 -22.90 -4.88
N GLY A 118 14.26 -21.57 -5.00
CA GLY A 118 13.01 -20.82 -5.16
C GLY A 118 12.32 -20.44 -3.85
N ASN A 119 12.84 -20.85 -2.69
CA ASN A 119 12.22 -20.49 -1.42
C ASN A 119 12.52 -19.03 -1.06
N PRO A 120 11.58 -18.30 -0.43
CA PRO A 120 11.79 -16.94 0.04
C PRO A 120 12.98 -16.85 1.01
N LYS A 121 13.66 -15.71 1.02
CA LYS A 121 14.65 -15.35 2.05
C LYS A 121 14.06 -14.28 2.97
N PRO A 122 13.59 -14.65 4.17
CA PRO A 122 13.14 -13.69 5.17
C PRO A 122 14.19 -12.61 5.46
N GLY A 123 13.75 -11.36 5.64
CA GLY A 123 14.63 -10.21 5.99
C GLY A 123 15.49 -9.65 4.85
N VAL A 124 15.16 -9.96 3.58
CA VAL A 124 15.88 -9.45 2.40
C VAL A 124 15.08 -8.42 1.59
N PHE A 125 13.75 -8.38 1.73
CA PHE A 125 12.92 -7.33 1.10
C PHE A 125 13.41 -5.94 1.51
N GLU A 126 13.63 -5.73 2.80
CA GLU A 126 14.13 -4.48 3.42
C GLU A 126 15.44 -3.91 2.83
N LYS A 127 16.16 -4.66 1.99
CA LYS A 127 17.47 -4.28 1.42
C LYS A 127 17.44 -3.96 -0.07
N ARG A 128 16.27 -3.99 -0.71
CA ARG A 128 16.08 -3.70 -2.14
C ARG A 128 14.98 -2.63 -2.31
N VAL A 129 14.64 -2.27 -3.55
CA VAL A 129 13.44 -1.46 -3.83
C VAL A 129 12.24 -2.28 -3.34
N ASP A 130 11.80 -1.98 -2.13
CA ASP A 130 10.72 -2.64 -1.41
C ASP A 130 9.57 -1.66 -1.32
N TYR A 131 8.42 -2.09 -1.80
CA TYR A 131 7.17 -1.40 -1.56
C TYR A 131 6.50 -2.09 -0.37
N SER A 132 6.85 -1.66 0.84
CA SER A 132 6.25 -2.23 2.06
C SER A 132 5.00 -1.45 2.45
N ALA A 133 3.89 -2.14 2.67
CA ALA A 133 2.66 -1.56 3.21
C ALA A 133 2.25 -2.29 4.49
N ASN A 134 2.39 -1.63 5.63
CA ASN A 134 1.90 -2.11 6.92
C ASN A 134 0.42 -1.73 7.08
N VAL A 135 -0.42 -2.41 6.32
CA VAL A 135 -1.85 -2.15 6.28
C VAL A 135 -2.59 -3.44 6.56
N ILE A 136 -3.51 -3.38 7.53
CA ILE A 136 -4.47 -4.45 7.75
C ILE A 136 -5.60 -4.24 6.75
N SER A 137 -5.79 -5.21 5.87
CA SER A 137 -6.89 -5.23 4.91
C SER A 137 -7.52 -6.61 4.94
N ASP A 138 -8.84 -6.65 5.02
CA ASP A 138 -9.57 -7.91 5.04
C ASP A 138 -9.53 -8.60 3.67
N PHE A 139 -9.23 -7.86 2.58
CA PHE A 139 -9.47 -8.35 1.22
C PHE A 139 -8.40 -7.96 0.21
N GLU A 140 -8.08 -6.66 0.07
CA GLU A 140 -7.25 -6.18 -1.03
C GLU A 140 -6.22 -5.12 -0.60
N ILE A 141 -5.00 -5.25 -1.11
CA ILE A 141 -3.96 -4.20 -1.07
C ILE A 141 -3.43 -4.02 -2.50
N GLU A 142 -3.56 -2.81 -3.04
CA GLU A 142 -3.13 -2.48 -4.41
C GLU A 142 -1.96 -1.49 -4.39
N TYR A 143 -0.91 -1.82 -5.13
CA TYR A 143 0.21 -0.95 -5.44
C TYR A 143 0.04 -0.40 -6.85
N LYS A 144 0.07 0.92 -6.98
CA LYS A 144 0.13 1.62 -8.28
C LYS A 144 1.52 2.20 -8.48
N ILE A 145 2.19 1.78 -9.55
CA ILE A 145 3.57 2.20 -9.89
C ILE A 145 3.59 2.64 -11.36
N LEU A 146 4.34 3.69 -11.69
CA LEU A 146 4.52 4.10 -13.09
C LEU A 146 5.22 2.97 -13.88
N ALA A 147 4.75 2.69 -15.09
CA ALA A 147 5.34 1.63 -15.91
C ALA A 147 6.79 1.95 -16.35
N ASP A 148 7.16 3.22 -16.44
CA ASP A 148 8.52 3.66 -16.76
C ASP A 148 9.54 3.41 -15.64
N ALA A 149 9.07 2.99 -14.45
CA ALA A 149 9.93 2.52 -13.38
C ALA A 149 10.52 1.13 -13.64
N PHE A 150 10.02 0.41 -14.66
CA PHE A 150 10.42 -0.96 -14.98
C PHE A 150 11.08 -1.04 -16.36
N GLU A 151 11.93 -2.06 -16.53
CA GLU A 151 12.34 -2.51 -17.86
C GLU A 151 11.16 -3.21 -18.56
N ASP A 152 11.23 -3.37 -19.89
CA ASP A 152 10.22 -4.07 -20.71
C ASP A 152 9.87 -5.47 -20.17
N CYS A 153 10.81 -6.12 -19.48
CA CYS A 153 10.62 -7.38 -18.78
C CYS A 153 11.13 -7.23 -17.34
N PHE A 154 10.23 -7.39 -16.37
CA PHE A 154 10.55 -7.36 -14.95
C PHE A 154 9.91 -8.55 -14.25
N TYR A 155 10.38 -8.80 -13.03
CA TYR A 155 9.91 -9.85 -12.16
C TYR A 155 9.30 -9.25 -10.92
N ILE A 156 8.26 -9.91 -10.42
CA ILE A 156 7.62 -9.58 -9.16
C ILE A 156 7.91 -10.70 -8.16
N ALA A 157 8.14 -10.32 -6.91
CA ALA A 157 8.10 -11.23 -5.78
C ALA A 157 7.25 -10.59 -4.68
N ALA A 158 6.21 -11.30 -4.29
CA ALA A 158 5.18 -10.83 -3.38
C ALA A 158 5.24 -11.62 -2.08
N HIS A 159 5.42 -10.91 -0.97
CA HIS A 159 5.42 -11.50 0.35
C HIS A 159 4.39 -10.81 1.23
N ALA A 160 3.66 -11.59 2.02
CA ALA A 160 2.67 -11.06 2.93
C ALA A 160 2.75 -11.74 4.29
N GLU A 161 2.37 -11.02 5.34
CA GLU A 161 1.91 -11.62 6.58
C GLU A 161 0.38 -11.70 6.51
N VAL A 162 -0.15 -12.90 6.70
CA VAL A 162 -1.59 -13.17 6.65
C VAL A 162 -2.07 -13.82 7.93
N GLU A 163 -3.33 -13.62 8.24
CA GLU A 163 -3.99 -14.20 9.41
C GLU A 163 -5.40 -14.65 9.07
N LYS A 164 -5.90 -15.67 9.74
CA LYS A 164 -7.32 -16.00 9.66
C LYS A 164 -8.17 -14.96 10.40
N VAL A 165 -9.36 -14.64 9.90
CA VAL A 165 -10.29 -13.69 10.52
C VAL A 165 -10.59 -14.03 11.99
N ASP A 166 -10.62 -15.32 12.34
CA ASP A 166 -10.87 -15.80 13.71
C ASP A 166 -9.63 -15.76 14.63
N GLY A 167 -8.47 -15.35 14.09
CA GLY A 167 -7.19 -15.29 14.79
C GLY A 167 -6.59 -16.66 15.12
N SER A 168 -7.12 -17.76 14.56
CA SER A 168 -6.66 -19.12 14.87
C SER A 168 -5.32 -19.48 14.24
N GLN A 169 -4.91 -18.78 13.19
CA GLN A 169 -3.70 -19.06 12.43
C GLN A 169 -3.13 -17.77 11.82
N SER A 170 -1.82 -17.60 11.93
CA SER A 170 -1.06 -16.54 11.25
C SER A 170 0.11 -17.18 10.51
N GLU A 171 0.37 -16.75 9.28
CA GLU A 171 1.39 -17.31 8.41
C GLU A 171 2.08 -16.21 7.61
N THR A 172 3.26 -16.50 7.07
CA THR A 172 3.79 -15.73 5.94
C THR A 172 3.36 -16.37 4.63
N ALA A 173 2.96 -15.56 3.66
CA ALA A 173 2.54 -15.98 2.35
C ALA A 173 3.49 -15.48 1.26
N TRP A 174 3.56 -16.21 0.15
CA TRP A 174 4.46 -15.94 -0.96
C TRP A 174 3.82 -16.18 -2.32
N GLY A 175 4.10 -15.30 -3.28
CA GLY A 175 3.68 -15.37 -4.69
C GLY A 175 4.70 -14.75 -5.63
#